data_AF-B3GVC3-F1
#
_entry.id   AF-B3GVC3-F1
#
_cell.length_a   1.000
_cell.length_b   1.000
_cell.length_c   1.000
_cell.angle_alpha   90.00
_cell.angle_beta   90.00
_cell.angle_gamma   90.00
#
_symmetry.space_group_name_H-M   'P 1'
#
loop_
_entity.id
_entity.type
_entity.pdbx_description
1 polymer ?
#
loop_
_entity_poly.entity_id
_entity_poly.type
_entity_poly.pdbx_seq_one_letter_code
_entity_poly.pdbx_strand_id
1 'polypeptide(L)'
;MMKFWFVLLALLGKETHAYYENKRNALNATAANKVCGLSTYLKGIAHRVNSESAVVTEKLSDLKMRSIQLQLSVMRNRVPSGEQDCKDIRTLLKTVLRNEFTFQQELEEMRNASALAAAAAGIAAGRLEEWIFVFAQAAGGSSQFCISVGTNIPAEYNNLQECFDGIIGPETLYKIEDSRVKESAQKSLQLHEVLSSISFSSLGAESIVEQRKNRGCNLMRTADGGLLKDICLNCNFTWGGGVMNFGSCVAGNLKIKGGEYGDVSSHDVVRWTEDPSKVSIFKDVIRLFARFQEAKNAVMNKIKTTVDELAKCIGQKEVELTNDQLYEEFEAIQKYLGSL
;
A
#
# COMPACT_ATOMS: atom_id res chain seq x y z
N MET A 1 -39.51 57.19 -5.03
CA MET A 1 -39.15 56.08 -5.95
C MET A 1 -37.76 55.47 -5.68
N MET A 2 -36.72 56.25 -5.35
CA MET A 2 -35.37 55.70 -5.07
C MET A 2 -35.26 54.71 -3.90
N LYS A 3 -36.00 54.91 -2.80
CA LYS A 3 -35.91 54.04 -1.60
C LYS A 3 -36.35 52.58 -1.83
N PHE A 4 -37.27 52.34 -2.79
CA PHE A 4 -37.74 51.00 -3.13
C PHE A 4 -36.69 50.18 -3.89
N TRP A 5 -35.86 50.85 -4.69
CA TRP A 5 -34.80 50.22 -5.48
C TRP A 5 -33.65 49.69 -4.62
N PHE A 6 -33.27 50.43 -3.56
CA PHE A 6 -32.24 49.99 -2.61
C PHE A 6 -32.68 48.79 -1.76
N VAL A 7 -33.97 48.71 -1.40
CA VAL A 7 -34.53 47.55 -0.68
C VAL A 7 -34.57 46.32 -1.58
N LEU A 8 -34.98 46.49 -2.85
CA LEU A 8 -34.98 45.41 -3.84
C LEU A 8 -33.56 44.89 -4.11
N LEU A 9 -32.58 45.78 -4.28
CA LEU A 9 -31.17 45.42 -4.46
C LEU A 9 -30.57 44.73 -3.23
N ALA A 10 -30.94 45.15 -2.01
CA ALA A 10 -30.49 44.50 -0.78
C ALA A 10 -31.10 43.11 -0.58
N LEU A 11 -32.37 42.91 -0.98
CA LEU A 11 -33.03 41.60 -0.93
C LEU A 11 -32.47 40.65 -1.99
N LEU A 12 -32.29 41.12 -3.23
CA LEU A 12 -31.65 40.35 -4.30
C LEU A 12 -30.18 40.01 -3.95
N GLY A 13 -29.46 40.93 -3.30
CA GLY A 13 -28.10 40.69 -2.79
C GLY A 13 -28.04 39.63 -1.69
N LYS A 14 -29.04 39.58 -0.79
CA LYS A 14 -29.13 38.54 0.26
C LYS A 14 -29.51 37.16 -0.28
N GLU A 15 -30.48 37.10 -1.20
CA GLU A 15 -30.88 35.82 -1.81
C GLU A 15 -29.75 35.21 -2.65
N THR A 16 -29.01 36.04 -3.38
CA THR A 16 -27.83 35.58 -4.13
C THR A 16 -26.72 35.08 -3.20
N HIS A 17 -26.36 35.82 -2.13
CA HIS A 17 -25.34 35.37 -1.18
C HIS A 17 -25.69 34.03 -0.51
N ALA A 18 -26.92 33.88 -0.02
CA ALA A 18 -27.41 32.64 0.59
C ALA A 18 -27.41 31.46 -0.40
N TYR A 19 -27.73 31.69 -1.68
CA TYR A 19 -27.68 30.67 -2.71
C TYR A 19 -26.25 30.14 -2.97
N TYR A 20 -25.23 31.01 -2.94
CA TYR A 20 -23.84 30.60 -3.14
C TYR A 20 -23.22 29.90 -1.92
N GLU A 21 -23.63 30.27 -0.70
CA GLU A 21 -23.19 29.64 0.56
C GLU A 21 -23.83 28.27 0.80
N ASN A 22 -25.00 28.01 0.18
CA ASN A 22 -25.71 26.73 0.25
C ASN A 22 -25.21 25.67 -0.75
N LYS A 23 -24.21 25.99 -1.58
CA LYS A 23 -23.63 25.00 -2.49
C LYS A 23 -22.95 23.87 -1.70
N ARG A 24 -23.16 22.64 -2.16
CA ARG A 24 -22.54 21.42 -1.63
C ARG A 24 -22.00 20.61 -2.80
N ASN A 25 -20.71 20.71 -3.06
CA ASN A 25 -20.08 19.98 -4.16
C ASN A 25 -20.01 18.47 -3.87
N ALA A 26 -19.68 17.67 -4.89
CA ALA A 26 -19.42 16.24 -4.77
C ALA A 26 -17.97 15.91 -5.16
N LEU A 27 -17.45 14.81 -4.64
CA LEU A 27 -16.20 14.21 -5.10
C LEU A 27 -16.35 13.73 -6.54
N ASN A 28 -15.32 13.86 -7.35
CA ASN A 28 -15.34 13.34 -8.72
C ASN A 28 -15.03 11.83 -8.72
N ALA A 29 -15.74 11.05 -9.54
CA ALA A 29 -15.51 9.61 -9.70
C ALA A 29 -14.06 9.28 -10.11
N THR A 30 -13.38 10.14 -10.88
CA THR A 30 -11.97 9.94 -11.22
C THR A 30 -11.08 9.91 -9.98
N ALA A 31 -11.26 10.85 -9.04
CA ALA A 31 -10.51 10.86 -7.79
C ALA A 31 -10.88 9.67 -6.89
N ALA A 32 -12.16 9.31 -6.81
CA ALA A 32 -12.60 8.13 -6.07
C ALA A 32 -11.92 6.84 -6.60
N ASN A 33 -11.90 6.63 -7.92
CA ASN A 33 -11.23 5.46 -8.51
C ASN A 33 -9.72 5.45 -8.24
N LYS A 34 -9.05 6.61 -8.26
CA LYS A 34 -7.61 6.69 -7.93
C LYS A 34 -7.34 6.31 -6.48
N VAL A 35 -8.20 6.74 -5.56
CA VAL A 35 -8.15 6.33 -4.14
C VAL A 35 -8.41 4.82 -3.99
N CYS A 36 -9.40 4.26 -4.68
CA CYS A 36 -9.68 2.83 -4.65
C CYS A 36 -8.57 1.98 -5.29
N GLY A 37 -7.98 2.46 -6.39
CA GLY A 37 -6.82 1.81 -7.02
C GLY A 37 -5.62 1.72 -6.07
N LEU A 38 -5.37 2.79 -5.30
CA LEU A 38 -4.38 2.75 -4.21
C LEU A 38 -4.80 1.77 -3.10
N SER A 39 -6.06 1.76 -2.67
CA SER A 39 -6.56 0.81 -1.67
C SER A 39 -6.34 -0.66 -2.09
N THR A 40 -6.68 -1.00 -3.33
CA THR A 40 -6.47 -2.33 -3.92
C THR A 40 -4.97 -2.67 -4.02
N TYR A 41 -4.10 -1.72 -4.36
CA TYR A 41 -2.65 -1.92 -4.30
C TYR A 41 -2.15 -2.21 -2.89
N LEU A 42 -2.64 -1.47 -1.89
CA LEU A 42 -2.29 -1.66 -0.48
C LEU A 42 -2.74 -3.04 0.03
N LYS A 43 -3.94 -3.51 -0.35
CA LYS A 43 -4.38 -4.90 -0.10
C LYS A 43 -3.42 -5.92 -0.71
N GLY A 44 -2.91 -5.62 -1.90
CA GLY A 44 -1.94 -6.45 -2.63
C GLY A 44 -0.55 -6.53 -1.98
N ILE A 45 -0.22 -5.67 -1.01
CA ILE A 45 1.08 -5.74 -0.31
C ILE A 45 1.24 -7.09 0.42
N ALA A 46 0.16 -7.67 0.94
CA ALA A 46 0.19 -9.01 1.55
C ALA A 46 0.72 -10.07 0.57
N HIS A 47 0.26 -10.05 -0.69
CA HIS A 47 0.75 -10.96 -1.72
C HIS A 47 2.18 -10.64 -2.15
N ARG A 48 2.54 -9.35 -2.28
CA ARG A 48 3.92 -8.93 -2.63
C ARG A 48 4.95 -9.44 -1.63
N VAL A 49 4.72 -9.22 -0.33
CA VAL A 49 5.68 -9.66 0.68
C VAL A 49 5.76 -11.18 0.76
N ASN A 50 4.67 -11.91 0.48
CA ASN A 50 4.67 -13.37 0.40
C ASN A 50 5.50 -13.86 -0.80
N SER A 51 5.28 -13.31 -2.00
CA SER A 51 6.04 -13.66 -3.20
C SER A 51 7.53 -13.35 -3.04
N GLU A 52 7.87 -12.18 -2.49
CA GLU A 52 9.26 -11.80 -2.24
C GLU A 52 9.93 -12.67 -1.16
N SER A 53 9.19 -13.07 -0.13
CA SER A 53 9.70 -14.01 0.89
C SER A 53 9.91 -15.43 0.34
N ALA A 54 9.09 -15.84 -0.64
CA ALA A 54 9.25 -17.13 -1.31
C ALA A 54 10.57 -17.20 -2.09
N VAL A 55 10.97 -16.10 -2.77
CA VAL A 55 12.26 -15.99 -3.45
C VAL A 55 13.43 -16.17 -2.48
N VAL A 56 13.37 -15.56 -1.29
CA VAL A 56 14.41 -15.74 -0.27
C VAL A 56 14.47 -17.20 0.20
N THR A 57 13.32 -17.84 0.39
CA THR A 57 13.24 -19.24 0.81
C THR A 57 13.82 -20.18 -0.24
N GLU A 58 13.57 -19.91 -1.53
CA GLU A 58 14.17 -20.65 -2.64
C GLU A 58 15.70 -20.53 -2.65
N LYS A 59 16.23 -19.30 -2.45
CA LYS A 59 17.69 -19.08 -2.35
C LYS A 59 18.31 -19.75 -1.13
N LEU A 60 17.59 -19.79 -0.01
CA LEU A 60 18.04 -20.52 1.17
C LEU A 60 18.05 -22.04 0.91
N SER A 61 17.10 -22.56 0.14
CA SER A 61 17.09 -23.96 -0.29
C SER A 61 18.30 -24.29 -1.17
N ASP A 62 18.65 -23.42 -2.14
CA ASP A 62 19.86 -23.57 -2.96
C ASP A 62 21.14 -23.58 -2.11
N LEU A 63 21.22 -22.69 -1.10
CA LEU A 63 22.33 -22.68 -0.16
C LEU A 63 22.44 -24.00 0.62
N LYS A 64 21.32 -24.56 1.09
CA LYS A 64 21.32 -25.85 1.80
C LYS A 64 21.82 -26.99 0.91
N MET A 65 21.41 -27.01 -0.36
CA MET A 65 21.90 -27.98 -1.33
C MET A 65 23.42 -27.88 -1.52
N ARG A 66 23.93 -26.66 -1.71
CA ARG A 66 25.38 -26.42 -1.85
C ARG A 66 26.17 -26.78 -0.59
N SER A 67 25.60 -26.56 0.58
CA SER A 67 26.17 -27.02 1.86
C SER A 67 26.32 -28.54 1.91
N ILE A 68 25.31 -29.29 1.48
CA ILE A 68 25.36 -30.76 1.43
C ILE A 68 26.41 -31.24 0.42
N GLN A 69 26.49 -30.60 -0.75
CA GLN A 69 27.55 -30.86 -1.74
C GLN A 69 28.94 -30.68 -1.13
N LEU A 70 29.16 -29.58 -0.40
CA LEU A 70 30.42 -29.35 0.29
C LEU A 70 30.70 -30.44 1.34
N GLN A 71 29.71 -30.81 2.15
CA GLN A 71 29.87 -31.87 3.14
C GLN A 71 30.25 -33.21 2.49
N LEU A 72 29.63 -33.56 1.36
CA LEU A 72 30.00 -34.74 0.58
C LEU A 72 31.44 -34.66 0.04
N SER A 73 31.84 -33.52 -0.53
CA SER A 73 33.21 -33.32 -1.01
C SER A 73 34.22 -33.44 0.14
N VAL A 74 33.88 -32.96 1.34
CA VAL A 74 34.70 -33.15 2.54
C VAL A 74 34.78 -34.63 2.93
N MET A 75 33.65 -35.32 3.09
CA MET A 75 33.62 -36.73 3.51
C MET A 75 34.35 -37.65 2.52
N ARG A 76 34.36 -37.28 1.23
CA ARG A 76 35.06 -38.00 0.16
C ARG A 76 36.51 -37.57 -0.05
N ASN A 77 37.01 -36.58 0.70
CA ASN A 77 38.31 -35.94 0.48
C ASN A 77 38.51 -35.44 -0.96
N ARG A 78 37.45 -34.87 -1.55
CA ARG A 78 37.39 -34.32 -2.92
C ARG A 78 37.32 -32.79 -2.97
N VAL A 79 37.55 -32.13 -1.85
CA VAL A 79 37.69 -30.66 -1.81
C VAL A 79 38.85 -30.24 -2.72
N PRO A 80 38.67 -29.28 -3.65
CA PRO A 80 39.73 -28.83 -4.54
C PRO A 80 40.99 -28.40 -3.79
N SER A 81 42.14 -28.93 -4.20
CA SER A 81 43.45 -28.64 -3.56
C SER A 81 44.06 -27.29 -3.98
N GLY A 82 43.45 -26.60 -4.96
CA GLY A 82 43.97 -25.41 -5.62
C GLY A 82 43.67 -24.08 -4.93
N GLU A 83 42.74 -24.01 -3.97
CA GLU A 83 42.42 -22.78 -3.25
C GLU A 83 42.93 -22.84 -1.80
N GLN A 84 43.78 -21.88 -1.45
CA GLN A 84 44.44 -21.78 -0.15
C GLN A 84 43.43 -21.68 1.01
N ASP A 85 42.24 -21.14 0.73
CA ASP A 85 41.14 -20.94 1.69
C ASP A 85 40.30 -22.21 1.95
N CYS A 86 40.37 -23.24 1.09
CA CYS A 86 39.63 -24.50 1.27
C CYS A 86 40.36 -25.54 2.14
N LYS A 87 41.57 -25.23 2.61
CA LYS A 87 42.38 -26.14 3.44
C LYS A 87 41.85 -26.29 4.87
N ASP A 88 41.20 -25.26 5.42
CA ASP A 88 40.59 -25.33 6.75
C ASP A 88 39.11 -25.77 6.68
N ILE A 89 38.94 -27.04 6.32
CA ILE A 89 37.64 -27.72 6.24
C ILE A 89 36.84 -27.60 7.54
N ARG A 90 37.51 -27.57 8.70
CA ARG A 90 36.86 -27.48 10.01
C ARG A 90 36.18 -26.13 10.19
N THR A 91 36.85 -25.05 9.81
CA THR A 91 36.28 -23.70 9.88
C THR A 91 35.16 -23.53 8.85
N LEU A 92 35.33 -24.06 7.63
CA LEU A 92 34.29 -24.08 6.60
C LEU A 92 32.99 -24.74 7.08
N LEU A 93 33.06 -25.97 7.61
CA LEU A 93 31.88 -26.68 8.12
C LEU A 93 31.24 -25.97 9.32
N LYS A 94 32.04 -25.37 10.21
CA LYS A 94 31.51 -24.57 11.32
C LYS A 94 30.76 -23.34 10.81
N THR A 95 31.31 -22.65 9.82
CA THR A 95 30.67 -21.47 9.21
C THR A 95 29.36 -21.87 8.52
N VAL A 96 29.34 -22.98 7.77
CA VAL A 96 28.12 -23.52 7.15
C VAL A 96 27.02 -23.77 8.17
N LEU A 97 27.31 -24.53 9.23
CA LEU A 97 26.33 -24.87 10.27
C LEU A 97 25.85 -23.63 11.02
N ARG A 98 26.77 -22.69 11.32
CA ARG A 98 26.43 -21.42 11.97
C ARG A 98 25.55 -20.55 11.08
N ASN A 99 25.86 -20.48 9.79
CA ASN A 99 25.12 -19.69 8.83
C ASN A 99 23.69 -20.24 8.67
N GLU A 100 23.52 -21.58 8.60
CA GLU A 100 22.18 -22.17 8.52
C GLU A 100 21.28 -21.77 9.70
N PHE A 101 21.79 -21.82 10.93
CA PHE A 101 21.03 -21.39 12.11
C PHE A 101 20.75 -19.88 12.09
N THR A 102 21.75 -19.08 11.72
CA THR A 102 21.62 -17.61 11.66
C THR A 102 20.60 -17.18 10.60
N PHE A 103 20.59 -17.82 9.43
CA PHE A 103 19.62 -17.54 8.37
C PHE A 103 18.19 -17.82 8.79
N GLN A 104 17.95 -18.85 9.61
CA GLN A 104 16.59 -19.13 10.10
C GLN A 104 16.08 -18.01 11.00
N GLN A 105 16.91 -17.48 11.90
CA GLN A 105 16.54 -16.35 12.76
C GLN A 105 16.29 -15.08 11.95
N GLU A 106 17.16 -14.75 11.00
CA GLU A 106 17.00 -13.56 10.16
C GLU A 106 15.77 -13.67 9.23
N LEU A 107 15.44 -14.88 8.79
CA LEU A 107 14.23 -15.14 8.01
C LEU A 107 12.95 -14.99 8.86
N GLU A 108 13.00 -15.35 10.14
CA GLU A 108 11.91 -15.06 11.08
C GLU A 108 11.72 -13.56 11.30
N GLU A 109 12.81 -12.80 11.48
CA GLU A 109 12.75 -11.33 11.58
C GLU A 109 12.17 -10.69 10.31
N MET A 110 12.58 -11.18 9.13
CA MET A 110 12.02 -10.74 7.84
C MET A 110 10.52 -11.03 7.75
N ARG A 111 10.08 -12.22 8.17
CA ARG A 111 8.64 -12.60 8.20
C ARG A 111 7.83 -11.78 9.20
N ASN A 112 8.41 -11.44 10.35
CA ASN A 112 7.76 -10.54 11.31
C ASN A 112 7.57 -9.14 10.70
N ALA A 113 8.58 -8.64 9.97
CA ALA A 113 8.46 -7.38 9.24
C ALA A 113 7.43 -7.46 8.09
N SER A 114 7.36 -8.58 7.37
CA SER A 114 6.38 -8.78 6.28
C SER A 114 4.93 -8.73 6.79
N ALA A 115 4.65 -9.42 7.90
CA ALA A 115 3.32 -9.43 8.53
C ALA A 115 2.90 -8.02 8.98
N LEU A 116 3.81 -7.27 9.60
CA LEU A 116 3.55 -5.89 10.02
C LEU A 116 3.31 -4.95 8.83
N ALA A 117 4.09 -5.09 7.75
CA ALA A 117 3.91 -4.31 6.53
C ALA A 117 2.54 -4.60 5.89
N ALA A 118 2.16 -5.88 5.79
CA ALA A 118 0.86 -6.29 5.25
C ALA A 118 -0.31 -5.76 6.11
N ALA A 119 -0.21 -5.86 7.43
CA ALA A 119 -1.24 -5.36 8.34
C ALA A 119 -1.40 -3.84 8.28
N ALA A 120 -0.28 -3.08 8.30
CA ALA A 120 -0.33 -1.62 8.18
C ALA A 120 -0.94 -1.19 6.84
N ALA A 121 -0.58 -1.87 5.75
CA ALA A 121 -1.17 -1.63 4.43
C ALA A 121 -2.67 -1.93 4.41
N GLY A 122 -3.10 -3.05 5.03
CA GLY A 122 -4.50 -3.41 5.16
C GLY A 122 -5.31 -2.37 5.94
N ILE A 123 -4.76 -1.81 7.02
CA ILE A 123 -5.38 -0.72 7.78
C ILE A 123 -5.54 0.53 6.92
N ALA A 124 -4.49 0.93 6.19
CA ALA A 124 -4.55 2.08 5.29
C ALA A 124 -5.58 1.87 4.17
N ALA A 125 -5.63 0.66 3.58
CA ALA A 125 -6.63 0.30 2.58
C ALA A 125 -8.06 0.41 3.12
N GLY A 126 -8.34 -0.16 4.30
CA GLY A 126 -9.66 -0.08 4.93
C GLY A 126 -10.09 1.36 5.26
N ARG A 127 -9.15 2.22 5.67
CA ARG A 127 -9.41 3.65 5.92
C ARG A 127 -9.82 4.41 4.66
N LEU A 128 -9.19 4.11 3.52
CA LEU A 128 -9.55 4.69 2.23
C LEU A 128 -10.86 4.12 1.69
N GLU A 129 -11.03 2.80 1.81
CA GLU A 129 -12.22 2.09 1.35
C GLU A 129 -13.47 2.57 2.06
N GLU A 130 -13.45 2.65 3.39
CA GLU A 130 -14.61 3.12 4.17
C GLU A 130 -15.02 4.54 3.75
N TRP A 131 -14.05 5.44 3.56
CA TRP A 131 -14.33 6.80 3.10
C TRP A 131 -15.07 6.80 1.75
N ILE A 132 -14.50 6.13 0.74
CA ILE A 132 -15.09 6.15 -0.61
C ILE A 132 -16.40 5.36 -0.64
N PHE A 133 -16.49 4.24 0.07
CA PHE A 133 -17.69 3.43 0.16
C PHE A 133 -18.87 4.18 0.77
N VAL A 134 -18.67 4.88 1.89
CA VAL A 134 -19.71 5.73 2.51
C VAL A 134 -20.16 6.82 1.54
N PHE A 135 -19.23 7.43 0.79
CA PHE A 135 -19.56 8.44 -0.21
C PHE A 135 -20.34 7.86 -1.39
N ALA A 136 -20.00 6.65 -1.84
CA ALA A 136 -20.67 5.95 -2.91
C ALA A 136 -22.11 5.55 -2.51
N GLN A 137 -22.32 5.16 -1.25
CA GLN A 137 -23.65 4.87 -0.72
C GLN A 137 -24.49 6.13 -0.45
N ALA A 138 -23.86 7.29 -0.23
CA ALA A 138 -24.54 8.56 -0.04
C ALA A 138 -25.05 9.15 -1.37
N ALA A 139 -26.01 8.44 -1.99
CA ALA A 139 -26.64 8.77 -3.26
C ALA A 139 -28.17 8.67 -3.16
N GLY A 140 -28.85 9.81 -3.33
CA GLY A 140 -30.29 9.86 -3.54
C GLY A 140 -30.58 9.80 -5.04
N GLY A 141 -31.58 9.01 -5.45
CA GLY A 141 -31.81 8.57 -6.84
C GLY A 141 -31.73 9.63 -7.96
N SER A 142 -31.81 10.93 -7.66
CA SER A 142 -31.33 11.98 -8.57
C SER A 142 -30.84 13.22 -7.81
N SER A 143 -29.94 13.99 -8.45
CA SER A 143 -29.47 15.33 -8.06
C SER A 143 -28.71 15.49 -6.74
N GLN A 144 -28.86 14.57 -5.79
CA GLN A 144 -28.20 14.61 -4.48
C GLN A 144 -27.30 13.38 -4.29
N PHE A 145 -25.98 13.59 -4.27
CA PHE A 145 -25.01 12.51 -4.14
C PHE A 145 -23.61 13.05 -3.78
N CYS A 146 -22.77 12.16 -3.25
CA CYS A 146 -21.40 12.51 -2.84
C CYS A 146 -20.31 12.14 -3.85
N ILE A 147 -20.60 11.31 -4.86
CA ILE A 147 -19.67 11.02 -5.97
C ILE A 147 -20.35 11.32 -7.31
N SER A 148 -19.71 12.15 -8.12
CA SER A 148 -20.24 12.68 -9.38
C SER A 148 -19.45 12.22 -10.60
N VAL A 149 -20.18 12.06 -11.71
CA VAL A 149 -19.64 11.89 -13.08
C VAL A 149 -19.97 13.08 -13.98
N GLY A 150 -20.39 14.22 -13.41
CA GLY A 150 -20.74 15.43 -14.16
C GLY A 150 -22.20 15.53 -14.61
N THR A 151 -23.03 14.52 -14.35
CA THR A 151 -24.46 14.48 -14.69
C THR A 151 -25.33 14.73 -13.46
N ASN A 152 -26.66 14.64 -13.57
CA ASN A 152 -27.58 14.71 -12.42
C ASN A 152 -27.87 13.32 -11.80
N ILE A 153 -27.11 12.30 -12.22
CA ILE A 153 -27.22 10.93 -11.75
C ILE A 153 -25.95 10.63 -10.94
N PRO A 154 -26.06 9.97 -9.77
CA PRO A 154 -24.89 9.56 -8.99
C PRO A 154 -23.96 8.65 -9.80
N ALA A 155 -22.68 8.61 -9.42
CA ALA A 155 -21.77 7.60 -9.94
C ALA A 155 -22.26 6.20 -9.52
N GLU A 156 -22.41 5.29 -10.49
CA GLU A 156 -22.73 3.89 -10.24
C GLU A 156 -21.47 3.01 -10.32
N TYR A 157 -21.60 1.70 -10.06
CA TYR A 157 -20.47 0.78 -10.05
C TYR A 157 -19.66 0.75 -11.35
N ASN A 158 -20.32 0.93 -12.51
CA ASN A 158 -19.68 1.03 -13.82
C ASN A 158 -18.81 2.29 -13.97
N ASN A 159 -19.02 3.32 -13.13
CA ASN A 159 -18.17 4.50 -13.06
C ASN A 159 -17.08 4.37 -11.99
N LEU A 160 -17.26 3.45 -11.03
CA LEU A 160 -16.39 3.22 -9.89
C LEU A 160 -15.74 1.83 -9.95
N GLN A 161 -15.29 1.44 -11.14
CA GLN A 161 -14.77 0.11 -11.43
C GLN A 161 -13.52 -0.24 -10.62
N GLU A 162 -12.71 0.72 -10.16
CA GLU A 162 -11.58 0.42 -9.27
C GLU A 162 -12.02 0.16 -7.82
N CYS A 163 -13.27 0.48 -7.48
CA CYS A 163 -13.82 0.35 -6.14
C CYS A 163 -14.73 -0.88 -5.98
N PHE A 164 -15.53 -1.22 -6.99
CA PHE A 164 -16.58 -2.23 -6.90
C PHE A 164 -16.56 -3.24 -8.04
N ASP A 165 -16.83 -4.50 -7.72
CA ASP A 165 -17.00 -5.63 -8.66
C ASP A 165 -18.47 -5.92 -9.01
N GLY A 166 -19.36 -4.95 -8.78
CA GLY A 166 -20.79 -5.11 -8.99
C GLY A 166 -21.56 -3.97 -8.35
N ILE A 167 -22.88 -4.12 -8.23
CA ILE A 167 -23.77 -3.12 -7.62
C ILE A 167 -23.18 -2.65 -6.28
N ILE A 168 -23.11 -1.32 -6.08
CA ILE A 168 -22.49 -0.70 -4.90
C ILE A 168 -23.08 -1.31 -3.63
N GLY A 169 -22.22 -1.96 -2.84
CA GLY A 169 -22.58 -2.64 -1.61
C GLY A 169 -21.33 -3.19 -0.90
N PRO A 170 -21.46 -3.62 0.36
CA PRO A 170 -20.31 -4.08 1.14
C PRO A 170 -19.68 -5.35 0.55
N GLU A 171 -20.48 -6.24 -0.04
CA GLU A 171 -20.00 -7.50 -0.62
C GLU A 171 -19.35 -7.35 -2.00
N THR A 172 -19.51 -6.18 -2.65
CA THR A 172 -18.92 -5.91 -3.97
C THR A 172 -17.64 -5.09 -3.89
N LEU A 173 -17.18 -4.72 -2.69
CA LEU A 173 -15.84 -4.19 -2.46
C LEU A 173 -14.79 -5.30 -2.64
N TYR A 174 -13.65 -4.96 -3.24
CA TYR A 174 -12.57 -5.92 -3.49
C TYR A 174 -11.97 -6.48 -2.20
N LYS A 175 -12.03 -7.79 -1.99
CA LYS A 175 -11.41 -8.50 -0.87
C LYS A 175 -9.96 -8.84 -1.17
N ILE A 176 -9.14 -9.07 -0.14
CA ILE A 176 -7.69 -9.33 -0.28
C ILE A 176 -7.40 -10.54 -1.20
N GLU A 177 -8.29 -11.53 -1.22
CA GLU A 177 -8.13 -12.75 -2.01
C GLU A 177 -8.67 -12.66 -3.44
N ASP A 178 -9.28 -11.53 -3.82
CA ASP A 178 -9.87 -11.35 -5.15
C ASP A 178 -8.79 -11.25 -6.23
N SER A 179 -9.15 -11.65 -7.46
CA SER A 179 -8.26 -11.68 -8.62
C SER A 179 -7.58 -10.34 -8.87
N ARG A 180 -8.34 -9.24 -8.84
CA ARG A 180 -7.81 -7.88 -9.07
C ARG A 180 -6.73 -7.48 -8.06
N VAL A 181 -6.87 -7.89 -6.80
CA VAL A 181 -5.86 -7.62 -5.75
C VAL A 181 -4.59 -8.43 -6.02
N LYS A 182 -4.73 -9.71 -6.38
CA LYS A 182 -3.61 -10.59 -6.74
C LYS A 182 -2.87 -10.10 -7.98
N GLU A 183 -3.60 -9.68 -9.02
CA GLU A 183 -3.02 -9.10 -10.24
C GLU A 183 -2.33 -7.75 -9.95
N SER A 184 -2.92 -6.91 -9.09
CA SER A 184 -2.30 -5.66 -8.65
C SER A 184 -0.95 -5.88 -7.95
N ALA A 185 -0.82 -6.97 -7.19
CA ALA A 185 0.43 -7.35 -6.54
C ALA A 185 1.54 -7.76 -7.53
N GLN A 186 1.18 -8.22 -8.73
CA GLN A 186 2.15 -8.63 -9.76
C GLN A 186 2.63 -7.47 -10.64
N LYS A 187 1.93 -6.32 -10.62
CA LYS A 187 2.36 -5.13 -11.38
C LYS A 187 3.74 -4.67 -10.90
N SER A 188 4.57 -4.17 -11.81
CA SER A 188 5.90 -3.61 -11.50
C SER A 188 5.86 -2.23 -10.81
N LEU A 189 4.67 -1.78 -10.37
CA LEU A 189 4.48 -0.50 -9.70
C LEU A 189 5.07 -0.50 -8.29
N GLN A 190 5.84 0.55 -8.00
CA GLN A 190 6.40 0.78 -6.66
C GLN A 190 5.43 1.58 -5.78
N LEU A 191 5.53 1.39 -4.45
CA LEU A 191 4.64 2.06 -3.49
C LEU A 191 4.62 3.59 -3.68
N HIS A 192 5.79 4.20 -3.92
CA HIS A 192 5.89 5.65 -4.10
C HIS A 192 5.16 6.16 -5.36
N GLU A 193 5.13 5.37 -6.44
CA GLU A 193 4.44 5.72 -7.70
C GLU A 193 2.93 5.70 -7.50
N VAL A 194 2.42 4.66 -6.84
CA VAL A 194 0.98 4.51 -6.59
C VAL A 194 0.48 5.55 -5.58
N LEU A 195 1.27 5.84 -4.55
CA LEU A 195 0.98 6.95 -3.63
C LEU A 195 0.93 8.27 -4.39
N SER A 196 1.94 8.59 -5.20
CA SER A 196 1.98 9.85 -5.97
C SER A 196 0.77 10.01 -6.90
N SER A 197 0.19 8.91 -7.40
CA SER A 197 -0.98 8.95 -8.30
C SER A 197 -2.24 9.58 -7.69
N ILE A 198 -2.32 9.68 -6.36
CA ILE A 198 -3.42 10.35 -5.66
C ILE A 198 -3.06 11.75 -5.16
N SER A 199 -1.86 12.27 -5.44
CA SER A 199 -1.46 13.63 -5.04
C SER A 199 -2.29 14.71 -5.74
N PHE A 200 -2.37 15.89 -5.13
CA PHE A 200 -3.06 17.04 -5.72
C PHE A 200 -2.50 17.41 -7.10
N SER A 201 -1.18 17.42 -7.27
CA SER A 201 -0.53 17.68 -8.57
C SER A 201 -0.84 16.63 -9.62
N SER A 202 -0.97 15.36 -9.25
CA SER A 202 -1.29 14.29 -10.21
C SER A 202 -2.75 14.27 -10.64
N LEU A 203 -3.68 14.63 -9.75
CA LEU A 203 -5.11 14.66 -10.06
C LEU A 203 -5.53 15.99 -10.69
N GLY A 204 -5.04 17.11 -10.16
CA GLY A 204 -5.51 18.45 -10.49
C GLY A 204 -6.85 18.79 -9.81
N ALA A 205 -7.03 20.07 -9.46
CA ALA A 205 -8.17 20.55 -8.68
C ALA A 205 -9.55 20.20 -9.29
N GLU A 206 -9.68 20.29 -10.61
CA GLU A 206 -10.95 20.06 -11.33
C GLU A 206 -11.33 18.57 -11.41
N SER A 207 -10.36 17.66 -11.30
CA SER A 207 -10.61 16.21 -11.29
C SER A 207 -10.79 15.63 -9.89
N ILE A 208 -10.63 16.45 -8.84
CA ILE A 208 -10.85 16.05 -7.44
C ILE A 208 -12.30 16.28 -7.03
N VAL A 209 -12.83 17.48 -7.26
CA VAL A 209 -14.21 17.85 -6.88
C VAL A 209 -14.92 18.50 -8.05
N GLU A 210 -16.20 18.16 -8.23
CA GLU A 210 -17.08 18.84 -9.18
C GLU A 210 -17.45 20.23 -8.64
N GLN A 211 -16.65 21.23 -9.00
CA GLN A 211 -16.85 22.60 -8.56
C GLN A 211 -18.12 23.23 -9.13
N ARG A 212 -18.61 24.26 -8.45
CA ARG A 212 -19.73 25.14 -8.81
C ARG A 212 -21.11 24.49 -8.91
N LYS A 213 -21.21 23.17 -8.73
CA LYS A 213 -22.47 22.40 -8.69
C LYS A 213 -22.95 22.16 -7.27
N ASN A 214 -24.26 22.17 -7.07
CA ASN A 214 -24.88 21.75 -5.81
C ASN A 214 -25.40 20.32 -5.97
N ARG A 215 -24.68 19.37 -5.39
CA ARG A 215 -25.01 17.95 -5.31
C ARG A 215 -25.50 17.54 -3.93
N GLY A 216 -25.72 18.49 -3.01
CA GLY A 216 -26.30 18.20 -1.70
C GLY A 216 -25.44 17.33 -0.77
N CYS A 217 -24.16 17.08 -1.08
CA CYS A 217 -23.32 16.20 -0.26
C CYS A 217 -22.93 16.85 1.09
N ASN A 218 -23.54 16.40 2.18
CA ASN A 218 -23.25 16.91 3.53
C ASN A 218 -21.93 16.37 4.10
N LEU A 219 -21.45 15.24 3.59
CA LEU A 219 -20.22 14.59 4.06
C LEU A 219 -18.95 15.40 3.77
N MET A 220 -19.06 16.43 2.93
CA MET A 220 -17.97 17.34 2.56
C MET A 220 -18.19 18.77 3.08
N ARG A 221 -19.13 18.97 4.01
CA ARG A 221 -19.44 20.29 4.60
C ARG A 221 -19.22 20.24 6.10
N THR A 222 -18.30 21.05 6.60
CA THR A 222 -18.01 21.16 8.04
C THR A 222 -18.73 22.35 8.71
N ALA A 223 -19.30 23.25 7.90
CA ALA A 223 -20.26 24.24 8.40
C ALA A 223 -21.61 23.62 8.81
N ASP A 224 -22.48 24.44 9.40
CA ASP A 224 -23.84 24.08 9.76
C ASP A 224 -24.62 23.53 8.55
N GLY A 225 -25.54 22.61 8.82
CA GLY A 225 -26.29 21.84 7.82
C GLY A 225 -25.45 20.81 7.05
N GLY A 226 -24.18 20.61 7.43
CA GLY A 226 -23.26 19.62 6.90
C GLY A 226 -23.18 18.37 7.78
N LEU A 227 -21.97 18.07 8.27
CA LEU A 227 -21.74 16.97 9.23
C LEU A 227 -22.53 17.15 10.53
N LEU A 228 -22.61 18.39 11.02
CA LEU A 228 -23.49 18.78 12.13
C LEU A 228 -24.58 19.70 11.60
N LYS A 229 -25.79 19.53 12.14
CA LYS A 229 -26.99 20.22 11.63
C LYS A 229 -26.96 21.73 11.90
N ASP A 230 -26.60 22.14 13.11
CA ASP A 230 -26.88 23.52 13.57
C ASP A 230 -25.61 24.32 13.91
N ILE A 231 -24.42 23.70 13.86
CA ILE A 231 -23.15 24.34 14.25
C ILE A 231 -22.01 23.93 13.30
N CYS A 232 -20.98 24.78 13.21
CA CYS A 232 -19.68 24.37 12.66
C CYS A 232 -19.03 23.31 13.56
N LEU A 233 -18.03 22.61 13.04
CA LEU A 233 -17.18 21.76 13.88
C LEU A 233 -16.32 22.60 14.83
N ASN A 234 -15.93 22.02 15.96
CA ASN A 234 -14.96 22.63 16.88
C ASN A 234 -13.50 22.35 16.47
N CYS A 235 -13.27 21.54 15.45
CA CYS A 235 -11.95 21.13 14.98
C CYS A 235 -11.93 20.94 13.46
N ASN A 236 -10.71 20.84 12.92
CA ASN A 236 -10.51 20.47 11.52
C ASN A 236 -10.89 19.00 11.29
N PHE A 237 -11.44 18.70 10.12
CA PHE A 237 -11.93 17.37 9.76
C PHE A 237 -11.07 16.76 8.65
N THR A 238 -10.93 15.43 8.62
CA THR A 238 -10.20 14.75 7.56
C THR A 238 -10.86 13.42 7.16
N TRP A 239 -10.92 13.19 5.85
CA TRP A 239 -11.21 11.88 5.27
C TRP A 239 -9.90 11.22 4.78
N GLY A 240 -9.84 9.89 4.85
CA GLY A 240 -8.67 9.13 4.38
C GLY A 240 -7.39 9.32 5.20
N GLY A 241 -7.50 9.78 6.45
CA GLY A 241 -6.34 9.93 7.36
C GLY A 241 -5.39 11.08 7.04
N GLY A 242 -5.86 12.07 6.27
CA GLY A 242 -5.05 13.22 5.83
C GLY A 242 -5.11 13.48 4.33
N VAL A 243 -5.82 12.65 3.55
CA VAL A 243 -5.91 12.82 2.09
C VAL A 243 -6.79 14.02 1.73
N MET A 244 -7.98 14.12 2.33
CA MET A 244 -8.90 15.25 2.12
C MET A 244 -9.21 15.93 3.45
N ASN A 245 -8.78 17.18 3.59
CA ASN A 245 -8.78 17.91 4.85
C ASN A 245 -9.65 19.16 4.75
N PHE A 246 -10.37 19.47 5.82
CA PHE A 246 -11.33 20.57 5.90
C PHE A 246 -11.06 21.40 7.14
N GLY A 247 -11.18 22.72 7.00
CA GLY A 247 -11.33 23.63 8.12
C GLY A 247 -12.61 23.34 8.91
N SER A 248 -12.75 24.00 10.05
CA SER A 248 -13.86 23.76 10.98
C SER A 248 -15.24 24.21 10.48
N CYS A 249 -15.32 25.12 9.49
CA CYS A 249 -16.59 25.68 9.00
C CYS A 249 -16.59 25.95 7.49
N VAL A 250 -16.29 24.92 6.70
CA VAL A 250 -16.30 24.97 5.23
C VAL A 250 -17.74 24.93 4.71
N ALA A 251 -18.11 25.94 3.94
CA ALA A 251 -19.40 26.09 3.27
C ALA A 251 -19.25 26.52 1.81
N GLY A 252 -20.31 26.35 1.03
CA GLY A 252 -20.38 26.82 -0.36
C GLY A 252 -19.47 26.05 -1.32
N ASN A 253 -18.95 26.76 -2.32
CA ASN A 253 -18.11 26.16 -3.35
C ASN A 253 -16.71 25.82 -2.80
N LEU A 254 -16.34 24.54 -2.81
CA LEU A 254 -15.06 24.07 -2.29
C LEU A 254 -13.90 24.62 -3.12
N LYS A 255 -12.96 25.30 -2.45
CA LYS A 255 -11.73 25.83 -3.02
C LYS A 255 -10.56 24.92 -2.62
N ILE A 256 -10.39 23.82 -3.36
CA ILE A 256 -9.35 22.84 -3.05
C ILE A 256 -7.98 23.33 -3.49
N LYS A 257 -7.00 23.18 -2.60
CA LYS A 257 -5.58 23.40 -2.88
C LYS A 257 -4.75 22.22 -2.39
N GLY A 258 -3.55 22.06 -2.93
CA GLY A 258 -2.54 21.17 -2.35
C GLY A 258 -2.21 21.54 -0.91
N GLY A 259 -2.04 20.53 -0.06
CA GLY A 259 -1.58 20.67 1.32
C GLY A 259 -2.03 19.52 2.22
N GLU A 260 -1.37 19.41 3.36
CA GLU A 260 -1.64 18.38 4.37
C GLU A 260 -2.62 18.89 5.44
N TYR A 261 -2.98 18.03 6.40
CA TYR A 261 -3.89 18.40 7.49
C TYR A 261 -3.42 19.62 8.30
N GLY A 262 -2.11 19.76 8.51
CA GLY A 262 -1.52 20.90 9.21
C GLY A 262 -1.60 22.23 8.44
N ASP A 263 -1.85 22.19 7.12
CA ASP A 263 -1.94 23.37 6.25
C ASP A 263 -3.36 23.97 6.18
N VAL A 264 -4.28 23.43 6.98
CA VAL A 264 -5.63 23.94 7.19
C VAL A 264 -5.58 25.06 8.23
N SER A 265 -5.24 26.27 7.76
CA SER A 265 -4.99 27.45 8.60
C SER A 265 -6.22 28.29 8.91
N SER A 266 -7.35 28.08 8.23
CA SER A 266 -8.60 28.81 8.44
C SER A 266 -9.83 27.91 8.36
N HIS A 267 -10.98 28.44 8.77
CA HIS A 267 -12.24 27.71 8.87
C HIS A 267 -12.82 27.26 7.51
N ASP A 268 -12.48 27.96 6.42
CA ASP A 268 -13.03 27.77 5.07
C ASP A 268 -12.10 27.02 4.10
N VAL A 269 -10.95 26.54 4.59
CA VAL A 269 -9.92 25.89 3.78
C VAL A 269 -10.24 24.42 3.52
N VAL A 270 -10.02 23.99 2.27
CA VAL A 270 -10.01 22.57 1.90
C VAL A 270 -8.65 22.24 1.29
N ARG A 271 -8.00 21.22 1.83
CA ARG A 271 -6.72 20.72 1.32
C ARG A 271 -6.84 19.29 0.83
N TRP A 272 -6.21 19.02 -0.30
CA TRP A 272 -5.95 17.67 -0.76
C TRP A 272 -4.45 17.43 -0.68
N THR A 273 -4.03 16.26 -0.18
CA THR A 273 -2.61 15.95 0.05
C THR A 273 -1.76 16.23 -1.20
N GLU A 274 -0.68 17.00 -1.02
CA GLU A 274 0.32 17.22 -2.08
C GLU A 274 1.37 16.12 -2.02
N ASP A 275 1.69 15.66 -0.79
CA ASP A 275 2.69 14.64 -0.53
C ASP A 275 2.07 13.52 0.32
N PRO A 276 1.56 12.47 -0.33
CA PRO A 276 0.96 11.33 0.36
C PRO A 276 1.91 10.66 1.37
N SER A 277 3.23 10.80 1.25
CA SER A 277 4.14 10.24 2.27
C SER A 277 4.00 10.91 3.64
N LYS A 278 3.40 12.12 3.71
CA LYS A 278 3.13 12.86 4.95
C LYS A 278 1.80 12.48 5.60
N VAL A 279 0.91 11.80 4.87
CA VAL A 279 -0.39 11.35 5.37
C VAL A 279 -0.20 10.25 6.42
N SER A 280 -0.93 10.36 7.53
CA SER A 280 -0.71 9.54 8.74
C SER A 280 -0.73 8.04 8.46
N ILE A 281 -1.74 7.56 7.73
CA ILE A 281 -1.94 6.14 7.45
C ILE A 281 -0.89 5.56 6.49
N PHE A 282 -0.23 6.39 5.67
CA PHE A 282 0.79 5.91 4.72
C PHE A 282 2.20 5.89 5.31
N LYS A 283 2.48 6.71 6.33
CA LYS A 283 3.78 6.73 7.02
C LYS A 283 4.19 5.35 7.53
N ASP A 284 3.28 4.66 8.19
CA ASP A 284 3.56 3.32 8.72
C ASP A 284 3.72 2.27 7.62
N VAL A 285 2.95 2.36 6.54
CA VAL A 285 3.10 1.47 5.38
C VAL A 285 4.49 1.63 4.77
N ILE A 286 4.90 2.87 4.49
CA ILE A 286 6.21 3.17 3.91
C ILE A 286 7.33 2.64 4.81
N ARG A 287 7.27 2.95 6.11
CA ARG A 287 8.28 2.55 7.09
C ARG A 287 8.40 1.04 7.24
N LEU A 288 7.27 0.34 7.42
CA LEU A 288 7.26 -1.11 7.66
C LEU A 288 7.58 -1.90 6.40
N PHE A 289 7.11 -1.45 5.23
CA PHE A 289 7.49 -2.06 3.96
C PHE A 289 8.98 -1.87 3.65
N ALA A 290 9.54 -0.68 3.93
CA ALA A 290 10.99 -0.45 3.82
C ALA A 290 11.79 -1.37 4.75
N ARG A 291 11.36 -1.54 6.01
CA ARG A 291 11.99 -2.47 6.95
C ARG A 291 12.00 -3.92 6.45
N PHE A 292 10.89 -4.37 5.84
CA PHE A 292 10.84 -5.68 5.19
C PHE A 292 11.84 -5.77 4.02
N GLN A 293 11.89 -4.75 3.15
CA GLN A 293 12.84 -4.71 2.02
C GLN A 293 14.30 -4.74 2.49
N GLU A 294 14.64 -3.99 3.53
CA GLU A 294 15.98 -3.97 4.14
C GLU A 294 16.36 -5.34 4.69
N ALA A 295 15.49 -5.97 5.48
CA ALA A 295 15.72 -7.31 6.02
C ALA A 295 15.89 -8.34 4.91
N LYS A 296 15.01 -8.31 3.90
CA LYS A 296 15.07 -9.18 2.72
C LYS A 296 16.40 -9.04 1.98
N ASN A 297 16.82 -7.81 1.69
CA ASN A 297 18.06 -7.54 0.95
C ASN A 297 19.29 -7.95 1.77
N ALA A 298 19.28 -7.74 3.09
CA ALA A 298 20.36 -8.19 3.97
C ALA A 298 20.51 -9.72 3.95
N VAL A 299 19.41 -10.46 4.08
CA VAL A 299 19.40 -11.93 4.02
C VAL A 299 19.86 -12.42 2.64
N MET A 300 19.33 -11.84 1.56
CA MET A 300 19.71 -12.18 0.18
C MET A 300 21.21 -11.98 -0.08
N ASN A 301 21.77 -10.86 0.37
CA ASN A 301 23.20 -10.58 0.21
C ASN A 301 24.06 -11.59 0.97
N LYS A 302 23.69 -11.91 2.22
CA LYS A 302 24.40 -12.92 3.01
C LYS A 302 24.33 -14.31 2.38
N ILE A 303 23.14 -14.73 1.90
CA ILE A 303 22.98 -16.00 1.18
C ILE A 303 23.92 -16.02 -0.02
N LYS A 304 23.92 -14.95 -0.83
CA LYS A 304 24.79 -14.84 -2.01
C LYS A 304 26.26 -14.97 -1.65
N THR A 305 26.74 -14.21 -0.67
CA THR A 305 28.15 -14.26 -0.26
C THR A 305 28.54 -15.64 0.26
N THR A 306 27.67 -16.31 1.03
CA THR A 306 27.94 -17.66 1.49
C THR A 306 27.94 -18.66 0.34
N VAL A 307 26.97 -18.58 -0.59
CA VAL A 307 26.94 -19.44 -1.78
C VAL A 307 28.23 -19.30 -2.60
N ASP A 308 28.72 -18.09 -2.81
CA ASP A 308 29.94 -17.80 -3.57
C ASP A 308 31.19 -18.37 -2.85
N GLU A 309 31.23 -18.35 -1.52
CA GLU A 309 32.30 -18.96 -0.71
C GLU A 309 32.25 -20.48 -0.72
N LEU A 310 31.06 -21.09 -0.64
CA LEU A 310 30.94 -22.55 -0.68
C LEU A 310 31.29 -23.11 -2.05
N ALA A 311 30.88 -22.44 -3.13
CA ALA A 311 31.09 -22.89 -4.50
C ALA A 311 32.57 -23.17 -4.84
N LYS A 312 33.49 -22.40 -4.24
CA LYS A 312 34.94 -22.54 -4.34
C LYS A 312 35.45 -23.90 -3.85
N CYS A 313 34.85 -24.42 -2.77
CA CYS A 313 35.34 -25.62 -2.11
C CYS A 313 34.57 -26.90 -2.46
N ILE A 314 33.54 -26.84 -3.31
CA ILE A 314 32.78 -28.02 -3.75
C ILE A 314 33.55 -28.73 -4.88
N GLY A 315 33.70 -30.04 -4.74
CA GLY A 315 34.32 -30.90 -5.76
C GLY A 315 33.44 -31.02 -7.01
N GLN A 316 34.05 -30.99 -8.20
CA GLN A 316 33.34 -30.98 -9.48
C GLN A 316 32.36 -32.16 -9.65
N LYS A 317 32.71 -33.34 -9.13
CA LYS A 317 31.81 -34.51 -9.13
C LYS A 317 30.55 -34.32 -8.29
N GLU A 318 30.64 -33.57 -7.19
CA GLU A 318 29.49 -33.28 -6.34
C GLU A 318 28.61 -32.16 -6.92
N VAL A 319 29.16 -31.27 -7.75
CA VAL A 319 28.39 -30.27 -8.52
C VAL A 319 27.50 -30.93 -9.58
N GLU A 320 27.97 -32.02 -10.19
CA GLU A 320 27.26 -32.75 -11.26
C GLU A 320 26.13 -33.64 -10.75
N LEU A 321 26.02 -33.84 -9.42
CA LEU A 321 24.94 -34.64 -8.83
C LEU A 321 23.60 -33.95 -8.99
N THR A 322 22.57 -34.72 -9.38
CA THR A 322 21.19 -34.24 -9.31
C THR A 322 20.74 -34.10 -7.85
N ASN A 323 19.68 -33.33 -7.61
CA ASN A 323 19.16 -33.11 -6.26
C ASN A 323 18.84 -34.43 -5.54
N ASP A 324 18.20 -35.38 -6.22
CA ASP A 324 17.81 -36.66 -5.62
C ASP A 324 19.04 -37.53 -5.29
N GLN A 325 20.00 -37.61 -6.22
CA GLN A 325 21.25 -38.33 -6.00
C GLN A 325 22.07 -37.74 -4.85
N LEU A 326 22.04 -36.40 -4.72
CA LEU A 326 22.76 -35.71 -3.65
C LEU A 326 22.32 -36.19 -2.27
N TYR A 327 21.01 -36.26 -2.04
CA TYR A 327 20.46 -36.69 -0.75
C TYR A 327 20.72 -38.17 -0.48
N GLU A 328 20.54 -39.04 -1.49
CA GLU A 328 20.82 -40.47 -1.36
C GLU A 328 22.30 -40.75 -1.00
N GLU A 329 23.23 -40.12 -1.72
CA GLU A 329 24.66 -40.29 -1.48
C GLU A 329 25.10 -39.69 -0.13
N PHE A 330 24.50 -38.56 0.28
CA PHE A 330 24.76 -37.96 1.57
C PHE A 330 24.31 -38.87 2.72
N GLU A 331 23.08 -39.40 2.66
CA GLU A 331 22.58 -40.33 3.68
C GLU A 331 23.43 -41.60 3.78
N ALA A 332 23.88 -42.15 2.65
CA ALA A 332 24.69 -43.37 2.64
C ALA A 332 26.02 -43.19 3.38
N ILE A 333 26.71 -42.08 3.12
CA ILE A 333 27.99 -41.78 3.79
C ILE A 333 27.78 -41.37 5.24
N GLN A 334 26.72 -40.63 5.54
CA GLN A 334 26.38 -40.25 6.91
C GLN A 334 26.10 -41.49 7.78
N LYS A 335 25.34 -42.48 7.27
CA LYS A 335 25.09 -43.75 7.95
C LYS A 335 26.37 -44.56 8.18
N TYR A 336 27.27 -44.59 7.19
CA TYR A 336 28.57 -45.26 7.32
C TYR A 336 29.42 -44.63 8.43
N LEU A 337 29.60 -43.30 8.41
CA LEU A 337 30.41 -42.59 9.40
C LEU A 337 29.79 -42.60 10.81
N GLY A 338 28.46 -42.62 10.92
CA GLY A 338 27.76 -42.72 12.22
C GLY A 338 27.77 -44.12 12.85
N SER A 339 28.20 -45.14 12.10
CA SER A 339 28.32 -46.53 12.57
C SER A 339 29.72 -46.92 13.04
N LEU A 340 30.71 -46.03 12.84
CA LEU A 340 32.10 -46.16 13.30
C LEU A 340 32.26 -45.59 14.72
#